data_AF-A0A7V8YE04-F1
#
_entry.id   AF-A0A7V8YE04-F1
#
_cell.length_a   1.000
_cell.length_b   1.000
_cell.length_c   1.000
_cell.angle_alpha   90.00
_cell.angle_beta   90.00
_cell.angle_gamma   90.00
#
_symmetry.space_group_name_H-M   'P 1'
#
loop_
_entity.id
_entity.type
_entity.pdbx_description
1 polymer ?
#
loop_
_entity_poly.entity_id
_entity_poly.type
_entity_poly.pdbx_seq_one_letter_code
_entity_poly.pdbx_strand_id
1 'polypeptide(L)'
;MNLAAVRAEAAAALARTGFPGSRDEAWRFTPTRGWARREPLARPGTVDLSDRWYVRADVPRIVFVDGHIDARWSRSPDWVDAVADSPAIGDLLPGDAGFAASSLADFTSGAWLH
;
A
#
# COMPACT_ATOMS: atom_id res chain seq x y z
N MET A 1 -11.40 4.57 11.75
CA MET A 1 -11.95 3.55 10.82
C MET A 1 -11.15 2.27 11.01
N ASN A 2 -11.78 1.14 11.35
CA ASN A 2 -11.07 -0.11 11.59
C ASN A 2 -10.77 -0.82 10.25
N LEU A 3 -9.51 -0.81 9.82
CA LEU A 3 -9.10 -1.39 8.53
C LEU A 3 -9.36 -2.90 8.43
N ALA A 4 -9.22 -3.63 9.54
CA ALA A 4 -9.51 -5.06 9.58
C ALA A 4 -11.00 -5.33 9.33
N ALA A 5 -11.88 -4.52 9.94
CA ALA A 5 -13.32 -4.61 9.72
C ALA A 5 -13.69 -4.34 8.24
N VAL A 6 -13.11 -3.30 7.64
CA VAL A 6 -13.33 -2.97 6.21
C VAL A 6 -12.85 -4.09 5.29
N ARG A 7 -11.68 -4.68 5.57
CA ARG A 7 -11.16 -5.81 4.79
C ARG A 7 -12.05 -7.04 4.91
N ALA A 8 -12.55 -7.33 6.12
CA ALA A 8 -13.46 -8.45 6.35
C ALA A 8 -14.80 -8.26 5.61
N GLU A 9 -15.36 -7.04 5.65
CA GLU A 9 -16.57 -6.70 4.91
C GLU A 9 -16.39 -6.85 3.40
N ALA A 10 -15.28 -6.33 2.86
CA ALA A 10 -14.96 -6.44 1.43
C ALA A 10 -14.75 -7.90 1.01
N ALA A 11 -14.06 -8.70 1.82
CA ALA A 11 -13.88 -10.13 1.57
C ALA A 11 -15.22 -10.88 1.57
N ALA A 12 -16.11 -10.56 2.53
CA ALA A 12 -17.46 -11.14 2.59
C ALA A 12 -18.31 -10.72 1.38
N ALA A 13 -18.19 -9.48 0.93
CA ALA A 13 -18.88 -9.00 -0.28
C ALA A 13 -18.39 -9.78 -1.52
N LEU A 14 -17.07 -9.90 -1.71
CA LEU A 14 -16.48 -10.64 -2.83
C LEU A 14 -16.88 -12.12 -2.82
N ALA A 15 -16.92 -12.75 -1.64
CA ALA A 15 -17.35 -14.14 -1.50
C ALA A 15 -18.82 -14.35 -1.90
N ARG A 16 -19.70 -13.36 -1.64
CA ARG A 16 -21.10 -13.41 -2.05
C ARG A 16 -21.30 -13.17 -3.55
N THR A 17 -20.56 -12.23 -4.13
CA THR A 17 -20.75 -11.81 -5.53
C THR A 17 -19.95 -12.65 -6.53
N GLY A 18 -18.83 -13.23 -6.10
CA GLY A 18 -17.89 -13.95 -6.96
C GLY A 18 -17.19 -13.04 -7.98
N PHE A 19 -16.50 -13.66 -8.93
CA PHE A 19 -15.93 -12.96 -10.09
C PHE A 19 -17.00 -12.76 -11.18
N PRO A 20 -17.02 -11.60 -11.85
CA PRO A 20 -17.95 -11.35 -12.94
C PRO A 20 -17.63 -12.25 -14.14
N GLY A 21 -18.68 -12.67 -14.85
CA GLY A 21 -18.61 -13.49 -16.06
C GLY A 21 -18.97 -12.72 -17.32
N SER A 22 -18.87 -13.38 -18.48
CA SER A 22 -19.21 -12.79 -19.78
C SER A 22 -20.68 -12.43 -19.97
N ARG A 23 -21.55 -12.81 -19.01
CA ARG A 23 -22.97 -12.45 -18.98
C ARG A 23 -23.22 -11.12 -18.27
N ASP A 24 -22.25 -10.63 -17.50
CA ASP A 24 -22.33 -9.31 -16.88
C ASP A 24 -22.04 -8.26 -17.96
N GLU A 25 -22.97 -7.34 -18.17
CA GLU A 25 -22.91 -6.36 -19.26
C GLU A 25 -21.60 -5.55 -19.24
N ALA A 26 -21.20 -5.10 -18.05
CA ALA A 26 -19.96 -4.36 -17.82
C ALA A 26 -18.67 -5.16 -18.13
N TRP A 27 -18.77 -6.49 -18.21
CA TRP A 27 -17.64 -7.41 -18.40
C TRP A 27 -17.72 -8.22 -19.70
N ARG A 28 -18.68 -7.91 -20.57
CA ARG A 28 -18.94 -8.64 -21.83
C ARG A 28 -17.70 -8.80 -22.70
N PHE A 29 -16.83 -7.79 -22.70
CA PHE A 29 -15.61 -7.74 -23.52
C PHE A 29 -14.31 -7.88 -22.72
N THR A 30 -14.40 -8.22 -21.42
CA THR A 30 -13.26 -8.33 -20.50
C THR A 30 -13.16 -9.76 -19.96
N PRO A 31 -12.36 -10.66 -20.58
CA PRO A 31 -12.26 -12.05 -20.17
C PRO A 31 -11.66 -12.21 -18.76
N THR A 32 -12.47 -12.64 -17.79
CA THR A 32 -12.07 -12.77 -16.37
C THR A 32 -11.65 -14.18 -15.96
N ARG A 33 -12.04 -15.22 -16.72
CA ARG A 33 -11.83 -16.64 -16.35
C ARG A 33 -10.37 -17.02 -16.10
N GLY A 34 -9.42 -16.39 -16.80
CA GLY A 34 -7.99 -16.65 -16.62
C GLY A 34 -7.43 -16.07 -15.33
N TRP A 35 -8.05 -15.02 -14.79
CA TRP A 35 -7.64 -14.36 -13.55
C TRP A 35 -8.16 -15.10 -12.33
N ALA A 36 -9.41 -15.56 -12.37
CA ALA A 36 -10.05 -16.31 -11.29
C ALA A 36 -9.36 -17.64 -10.94
N ARG A 37 -8.46 -18.15 -11.80
CA ARG A 37 -7.72 -19.41 -11.62
C ARG A 37 -6.31 -19.22 -11.08
N ARG A 38 -5.84 -17.98 -10.92
CA ARG A 38 -4.48 -17.71 -10.44
C ARG A 38 -4.44 -17.74 -8.91
N GLU A 39 -3.38 -18.30 -8.37
CA GLU A 39 -3.09 -18.16 -6.94
C GLU A 39 -2.58 -16.74 -6.64
N PRO A 40 -2.98 -16.15 -5.49
CA PRO A 40 -2.42 -14.89 -5.04
C PRO A 40 -0.91 -15.02 -4.77
N LEU A 41 -0.15 -13.97 -5.08
CA LEU A 41 1.25 -13.85 -4.65
C LEU A 41 1.29 -13.74 -3.12
N ALA A 42 2.00 -14.65 -2.46
CA ALA A 42 2.00 -14.78 -1.01
C ALA A 42 3.05 -13.91 -0.30
N ARG A 43 4.11 -13.48 -1.00
CA ARG A 43 5.18 -12.66 -0.42
C ARG A 43 5.69 -11.64 -1.42
N PRO A 44 5.98 -10.40 -0.97
CA PRO A 44 6.60 -9.41 -1.83
C PRO A 44 7.99 -9.87 -2.25
N GLY A 45 8.29 -9.72 -3.54
CA GLY A 45 9.62 -9.91 -4.07
C GLY A 45 10.56 -8.76 -3.72
N THR A 46 11.84 -8.94 -4.04
CA THR A 46 12.80 -7.83 -4.11
C THR A 46 12.99 -7.48 -5.58
N VAL A 47 12.94 -6.17 -5.89
CA VAL A 47 13.19 -5.65 -7.23
C VAL A 47 14.37 -4.70 -7.17
N ASP A 48 15.30 -4.83 -8.13
CA ASP A 48 16.34 -3.85 -8.36
C ASP A 48 15.86 -2.81 -9.38
N LEU A 49 15.88 -1.54 -8.99
CA LEU A 49 15.47 -0.40 -9.79
C LEU A 49 16.63 0.57 -10.07
N SER A 50 17.87 0.20 -9.78
CA SER A 50 19.08 1.03 -9.91
C SER A 50 19.27 1.63 -11.31
N ASP A 51 18.84 0.90 -12.34
CA ASP A 51 18.92 1.31 -13.76
C ASP A 51 17.74 2.15 -14.25
N ARG A 52 16.75 2.42 -13.39
CA ARG A 52 15.57 3.19 -13.78
C ARG A 52 15.84 4.68 -13.64
N TRP A 53 15.61 5.43 -14.72
CA TRP A 53 15.84 6.88 -14.76
C TRP A 53 15.10 7.63 -13.65
N TYR A 54 13.87 7.21 -13.32
CA TYR A 54 13.04 7.86 -12.30
C TYR A 54 13.53 7.63 -10.87
N VAL A 55 14.33 6.59 -10.63
CA VAL A 55 14.99 6.37 -9.33
C VAL A 55 16.17 7.32 -9.12
N ARG A 56 16.82 7.71 -10.23
CA ARG A 56 17.95 8.64 -10.24
C ARG A 56 17.52 10.09 -10.15
N ALA A 57 16.24 10.38 -10.38
CA ALA A 57 15.68 11.71 -10.19
C ALA A 57 15.66 12.08 -8.70
N ASP A 58 16.09 13.30 -8.41
CA ASP A 58 16.06 13.90 -7.08
C ASP A 58 14.66 14.45 -6.77
N VAL A 59 13.69 13.54 -6.69
CA VAL A 59 12.29 13.87 -6.46
C VAL A 59 11.70 12.99 -5.35
N PRO A 60 10.79 13.53 -4.53
CA PRO A 60 10.02 12.73 -3.58
C PRO A 60 9.27 11.60 -4.28
N ARG A 61 9.29 10.39 -3.70
CA ARG A 61 8.66 9.21 -4.30
C ARG A 61 8.28 8.17 -3.26
N ILE A 62 7.23 7.41 -3.55
CA ILE A 62 6.83 6.23 -2.78
C ILE A 62 6.79 5.07 -3.76
N VAL A 63 7.54 4.01 -3.46
CA VAL A 63 7.64 2.82 -4.31
C VAL A 63 6.89 1.68 -3.68
N PHE A 64 6.01 1.05 -4.46
CA PHE A 64 5.30 -0.16 -4.07
C PHE A 64 5.81 -1.35 -4.89
N VAL A 65 6.22 -2.42 -4.22
CA VAL A 65 6.61 -3.70 -4.81
C VAL A 65 5.64 -4.76 -4.29
N ASP A 66 4.88 -5.39 -5.20
CA ASP A 66 3.88 -6.41 -4.88
C ASP A 66 2.88 -5.99 -3.78
N GLY A 67 2.49 -4.71 -3.79
CA GLY A 67 1.54 -4.15 -2.82
C GLY A 67 2.16 -3.69 -1.49
N HIS A 68 3.48 -3.81 -1.33
CA HIS A 68 4.21 -3.36 -0.13
C HIS A 68 5.08 -2.15 -0.42
N ILE A 69 5.20 -1.23 0.55
CA ILE A 69 6.15 -0.11 0.42
C ILE A 69 7.58 -0.66 0.46
N ASP A 70 8.39 -0.29 -0.54
CA ASP A 70 9.83 -0.54 -0.54
C ASP A 70 10.56 0.72 -0.10
N ALA A 71 10.99 0.74 1.17
CA ALA A 71 11.70 1.87 1.76
C ALA A 71 13.06 2.14 1.10
N ARG A 72 13.69 1.13 0.47
CA ARG A 72 15.00 1.29 -0.20
C ARG A 72 14.91 2.19 -1.42
N TRP A 73 13.76 2.11 -2.10
CA TRP A 73 13.50 2.88 -3.31
C TRP A 73 12.58 4.07 -3.08
N SER A 74 11.92 4.18 -1.92
CA SER A 74 11.12 5.35 -1.55
C SER A 74 12.01 6.50 -1.05
N ARG A 75 11.54 7.74 -1.18
CA ARG A 75 12.24 8.94 -0.71
C ARG A 75 11.25 10.00 -0.26
N SER A 76 11.38 10.42 1.00
CA SER A 76 10.73 11.62 1.53
C SER A 76 11.41 12.88 0.99
N PRO A 77 10.66 13.99 0.85
CA PRO A 77 11.29 15.30 0.72
C PRO A 77 12.11 15.65 1.98
N ASP A 78 13.25 16.31 1.81
CA ASP A 78 14.15 16.66 2.92
C ASP A 78 13.47 17.49 4.04
N TRP A 79 12.45 18.28 3.69
CA TRP A 79 11.69 19.05 4.68
C TRP A 79 10.80 18.18 5.58
N VAL A 80 10.41 16.98 5.14
CA VAL A 80 9.64 16.04 5.98
C VAL A 80 10.53 15.48 7.08
N ASP A 81 11.79 15.19 6.77
CA ASP A 81 12.75 14.67 7.74
C ASP A 81 13.13 15.78 8.75
N ALA A 82 13.34 17.02 8.28
CA ALA A 82 13.59 18.18 9.14
C ALA A 82 12.41 18.50 10.09
N VAL A 83 11.19 18.20 9.68
CA VAL A 83 9.96 18.34 10.47
C VAL A 83 9.86 17.21 11.51
N ALA A 84 10.22 15.98 11.14
CA ALA A 84 10.23 14.84 12.07
C ALA A 84 11.23 15.02 13.22
N ASP A 85 12.36 15.67 12.97
CA ASP A 85 13.40 15.96 13.97
C ASP A 85 13.10 17.22 14.82
N SER A 86 12.00 17.94 14.54
CA SER A 86 11.65 19.15 15.26
C SER A 86 10.90 18.84 16.57
N PRO A 87 11.44 19.26 17.74
CA PRO A 87 10.77 19.04 19.03
C PRO A 87 9.44 19.79 19.15
N ALA A 88 9.19 20.79 18.31
CA ALA A 88 7.97 21.60 18.35
C ALA A 88 6.71 20.85 17.83
N ILE A 89 6.87 19.74 17.10
CA ILE A 89 5.73 19.00 16.54
C ILE A 89 5.14 18.01 17.54
N GLY A 90 5.94 17.55 18.50
CA GLY A 90 5.46 16.71 19.61
C GLY A 90 4.39 17.39 20.48
N ASP A 91 4.37 18.73 20.51
CA ASP A 91 3.42 19.53 21.30
C ASP A 91 2.18 19.99 20.50
N LEU A 92 2.23 19.96 19.17
CA LEU A 92 1.14 20.46 18.31
C LEU A 92 0.06 19.41 17.98
N LEU A 93 0.32 18.13 18.28
CA LEU A 93 -0.60 17.03 18.00
C LEU A 93 -0.83 16.24 19.30
N PRO A 94 -1.96 16.46 19.99
CA PRO A 94 -2.28 15.72 21.21
C PRO A 94 -2.56 14.27 20.85
N GLY A 95 -1.66 13.35 21.24
CA GLY A 95 -1.83 11.91 21.12
C GLY A 95 -1.77 11.39 19.68
N ASP A 96 -0.94 10.36 19.45
CA ASP A 96 -1.01 9.35 18.38
C ASP A 96 -1.13 9.78 16.89
N ALA A 97 -1.24 11.08 16.59
CA ALA A 97 -1.47 11.64 15.26
C ALA A 97 -0.18 12.10 14.58
N GLY A 98 0.94 11.41 14.80
CA GLY A 98 2.18 11.61 14.04
C GLY A 98 1.98 11.18 12.59
N PHE A 99 1.48 12.08 11.73
CA PHE A 99 1.08 11.79 10.35
C PHE A 99 2.19 11.22 9.46
N ALA A 100 3.46 11.25 9.90
CA ALA A 100 4.60 10.61 9.23
C ALA A 100 5.13 9.37 9.98
N ALA A 101 5.19 9.37 11.32
CA ALA A 101 5.71 8.24 12.10
C ALA A 101 4.69 7.10 12.27
N SER A 102 3.41 7.43 12.52
CA SER A 102 2.34 6.43 12.65
C SER A 102 1.91 5.89 11.28
N SER A 103 1.81 6.76 10.26
CA SER A 103 1.40 6.34 8.92
C SER A 103 2.48 5.54 8.18
N LEU A 104 3.78 5.81 8.37
CA LEU A 104 4.78 4.88 7.84
C LEU A 104 4.80 3.57 8.63
N ALA A 105 4.73 3.60 9.97
CA ALA A 105 4.67 2.37 10.77
C ALA A 105 3.45 1.49 10.43
N ASP A 106 2.29 2.06 10.13
CA ASP A 106 1.10 1.30 9.72
C ASP A 106 1.19 0.74 8.30
N PHE A 107 1.95 1.39 7.41
CA PHE A 107 2.24 0.86 6.08
C PHE A 107 3.45 -0.09 6.03
N THR A 108 4.43 0.04 6.94
CA THR A 108 5.66 -0.77 7.00
C THR A 108 5.58 -1.93 7.98
N SER A 109 4.71 -1.89 9.00
CA SER A 109 4.71 -2.92 10.05
C SER A 109 4.23 -4.27 9.55
N GLY A 110 3.42 -4.32 8.48
CA GLY A 110 2.79 -5.57 8.07
C GLY A 110 2.25 -6.32 9.29
N ALA A 111 1.71 -5.60 10.29
CA ALA A 111 1.42 -6.16 11.60
C ALA A 111 0.34 -7.23 11.45
N TRP A 112 0.82 -8.48 11.33
CA TRP A 112 0.06 -9.70 11.43
C TRP A 112 -0.43 -9.79 12.87
N LEU A 113 -1.74 -9.62 13.07
CA LEU A 113 -2.39 -10.19 14.24
C LEU A 113 -2.42 -11.71 14.02
N HIS A 114 -1.63 -12.43 14.81
CA HIS A 114 -1.75 -13.87 15.00
C HIS A 114 -3.09 -14.21 15.67
#